data_AF-A0A100YU13-F1
#
_entry.id   AF-A0A100YU13-F1
#
_cell.length_a   1.000
_cell.length_b   1.000
_cell.length_c   1.000
_cell.angle_alpha   90.00
_cell.angle_beta   90.00
_cell.angle_gamma   90.00
#
_symmetry.space_group_name_H-M   'P 1'
#
loop_
_entity.id
_entity.type
_entity.pdbx_description
1 polymer ?
#
loop_
_entity_poly.entity_id
_entity_poly.type
_entity_poly.pdbx_seq_one_letter_code
_entity_poly.pdbx_strand_id
1 'polypeptide(L)'
;MTRDEWLAQLCDKLRNQGVSKKDVQEAREFYAEALDDCIEDGMTEAEAVAHLGDVRDACASVVESLPPARRAVAGVRQSRERTILVIVLLILGAVAWVPLAAGLALLAVAVYAMIWCVIAAVWVVDVTLLLMGGVGIAALVEGLTAGVSLTGIYSCGVGLLLCGVGIALMPVMAMCSGQLARLTGKYARWLKHFFVRVARGDQADAGYQPAHVGSWWQRNAGFWKPCLLVALVVAAVGGVLMLICLIACGFNPRSLPVLPELHVWGVSVGLDLAHWVAHIG
;
A
#
# COMPACT_ATOMS: atom_id res chain seq x y z
N MET A 1 5.71 65.67 24.85
CA MET A 1 5.65 64.25 25.26
C MET A 1 5.92 64.22 26.75
N THR A 2 5.01 63.69 27.53
CA THR A 2 5.20 63.52 28.98
C THR A 2 6.05 62.26 29.25
N ARG A 3 6.61 62.15 30.45
CA ARG A 3 7.38 60.97 30.91
C ARG A 3 6.61 59.67 30.69
N ASP A 4 5.35 59.63 31.12
CA ASP A 4 4.50 58.44 31.04
C ASP A 4 4.15 58.06 29.59
N GLU A 5 3.96 59.06 28.71
CA GLU A 5 3.75 58.83 27.28
C GLU A 5 4.98 58.21 26.61
N TRP A 6 6.19 58.67 26.97
CA TRP A 6 7.45 58.14 26.44
C TRP A 6 7.64 56.67 26.86
N LEU A 7 7.47 56.37 28.16
CA LEU A 7 7.60 55.02 28.70
C LEU A 7 6.54 54.06 28.14
N ALA A 8 5.30 54.53 27.94
CA ALA A 8 4.25 53.74 27.31
C ALA A 8 4.60 53.37 25.86
N GLN A 9 5.14 54.33 25.08
CA GLN A 9 5.59 54.08 23.71
C GLN A 9 6.79 53.12 23.65
N LEU A 10 7.73 53.22 24.59
CA LEU A 10 8.86 52.29 24.72
C LEU A 10 8.35 50.86 24.94
N CYS A 11 7.46 50.68 25.93
CA CYS A 11 6.88 49.39 26.27
C CYS A 11 6.10 48.77 25.11
N ASP A 12 5.31 49.57 24.40
CA ASP A 12 4.51 49.09 23.27
C ASP A 12 5.40 48.64 22.10
N LYS A 13 6.42 49.43 21.75
CA LYS A 13 7.39 49.07 20.70
C LYS A 13 8.17 47.80 21.05
N LEU A 14 8.66 47.67 22.29
CA LEU A 14 9.38 46.46 22.72
C LEU A 14 8.48 45.22 22.71
N ARG A 15 7.21 45.36 23.10
CA ARG A 15 6.22 44.27 23.04
C ARG A 15 5.92 43.87 21.59
N ASN A 16 5.76 44.84 20.70
CA ASN A 16 5.54 44.59 19.27
C ASN A 16 6.76 43.92 18.59
N GLN A 17 7.95 44.08 19.17
CA GLN A 17 9.18 43.41 18.73
C GLN A 17 9.38 42.01 19.33
N GLY A 18 8.44 41.50 20.15
CA GLY A 18 8.50 40.14 20.71
C GLY A 18 9.41 39.99 21.93
N VAL A 19 9.79 41.10 22.58
CA VAL A 19 10.60 41.09 23.82
C VAL A 19 9.78 40.53 24.98
N SER A 20 10.41 39.79 25.89
CA SER A 20 9.70 39.13 27.00
C SER A 20 9.11 40.16 27.98
N LYS A 21 7.97 39.83 28.63
CA LYS A 21 7.33 40.74 29.59
C LYS A 21 8.26 41.17 30.72
N LYS A 22 9.19 40.30 31.12
CA LYS A 22 10.19 40.59 32.15
C LYS A 22 11.19 41.63 31.67
N ASP A 23 11.76 41.44 30.48
CA ASP A 23 12.76 42.37 29.93
C ASP A 23 12.12 43.74 29.57
N VAL A 24 10.84 43.76 29.16
CA VAL A 24 10.08 45.01 28.95
C VAL A 24 9.91 45.80 30.26
N GLN A 25 9.63 45.10 31.37
CA GLN A 25 9.47 45.73 32.67
C GLN A 25 10.81 46.24 33.22
N GLU A 26 11.88 45.46 33.08
CA GLU A 26 13.24 45.88 33.45
C GLU A 26 13.68 47.11 32.66
N ALA A 27 13.40 47.16 31.34
CA ALA A 27 13.69 48.34 30.52
C ALA A 27 12.87 49.57 30.95
N ARG A 28 11.60 49.37 31.32
CA ARG A 28 10.74 50.46 31.81
C ARG A 28 11.27 51.04 33.12
N GLU A 29 11.69 50.20 34.06
CA GLU A 29 12.23 50.62 35.35
C GLU A 29 13.54 51.39 35.17
N PHE A 30 14.46 50.88 34.34
CA PHE A 30 15.73 51.54 34.04
C PHE A 30 15.55 52.95 33.45
N TYR A 31 14.68 53.12 32.46
CA TYR A 31 14.45 54.44 31.86
C TYR A 31 13.55 55.35 32.70
N ALA A 32 12.71 54.79 33.57
CA ALA A 32 11.96 55.59 34.54
C ALA A 32 12.90 56.22 35.57
N GLU A 33 13.85 55.45 36.10
CA GLU A 33 14.90 55.92 37.02
C GLU A 33 15.78 56.98 36.35
N ALA A 34 16.24 56.74 35.11
CA ALA A 34 17.05 57.71 34.37
C ALA A 34 16.31 59.04 34.08
N LEU A 35 14.99 58.99 33.87
CA LEU A 35 14.18 60.20 33.70
C LEU A 35 13.95 60.91 35.04
N ASP A 36 13.78 60.17 36.12
CA ASP A 36 13.61 60.72 37.46
C ASP A 36 14.88 61.43 37.92
N ASP A 37 16.07 60.84 37.68
CA ASP A 37 17.38 61.46 37.95
C ASP A 37 17.52 62.81 37.23
N CYS A 38 17.12 62.89 35.96
CA CYS A 38 17.17 64.13 35.18
C CYS A 38 16.24 65.22 35.76
N ILE A 39 15.07 64.82 36.27
CA ILE A 39 14.10 65.74 36.89
C ILE A 39 14.62 66.21 38.25
N GLU A 40 15.23 65.32 39.04
CA GLU A 40 15.87 65.65 40.32
C GLU A 40 17.07 66.60 40.15
N ASP A 41 17.81 66.48 39.05
CA ASP A 41 18.88 67.39 38.65
C ASP A 41 18.39 68.77 38.15
N GLY A 42 17.07 69.00 38.18
CA GLY A 42 16.44 70.30 37.91
C GLY A 42 15.98 70.51 36.47
N MET A 43 15.96 69.47 35.64
CA MET A 43 15.35 69.56 34.29
C MET A 43 13.83 69.47 34.38
N THR A 44 13.14 70.19 33.49
CA THR A 44 11.69 69.97 33.33
C THR A 44 11.42 68.63 32.64
N GLU A 45 10.25 68.03 32.86
CA GLU A 45 9.90 66.72 32.25
C GLU A 45 10.09 66.69 30.72
N ALA A 46 9.78 67.80 30.05
CA ALA A 46 9.94 67.91 28.60
C ALA A 46 11.41 67.94 28.17
N GLU A 47 12.29 68.52 28.99
CA GLU A 47 13.73 68.57 28.75
C GLU A 47 14.40 67.23 29.05
N ALA A 48 13.99 66.54 30.13
CA ALA A 48 14.48 65.20 30.48
C ALA A 48 14.16 64.18 29.37
N VAL A 49 12.94 64.22 28.84
CA VAL A 49 12.53 63.37 27.70
C VAL A 49 13.30 63.73 26.42
N ALA A 50 13.58 65.01 26.18
CA ALA A 50 14.40 65.44 25.05
C ALA A 50 15.87 65.02 25.21
N HIS A 51 16.38 64.94 26.43
CA HIS A 51 17.73 64.51 26.76
C HIS A 51 17.97 63.02 26.43
N LEU A 52 16.99 62.16 26.72
CA LEU A 52 17.05 60.72 26.39
C LEU A 52 16.96 60.42 24.88
N GLY A 53 16.35 61.32 24.10
CA GLY A 53 16.22 61.16 22.64
C GLY A 53 15.02 60.32 22.18
N ASP A 54 15.11 59.77 20.95
CA ASP A 54 14.01 59.02 20.34
C ASP A 54 13.84 57.65 21.02
N VAL A 55 12.58 57.32 21.33
CA VAL A 55 12.14 56.00 21.83
C VAL A 55 12.67 54.87 20.94
N ARG A 56 12.84 55.08 19.63
CA ARG A 56 13.39 54.07 18.71
C ARG A 56 14.83 53.68 19.04
N ASP A 57 15.66 54.65 19.38
CA ASP A 57 17.07 54.43 19.72
C ASP A 57 17.19 53.76 21.09
N ALA A 58 16.33 54.15 22.03
CA ALA A 58 16.18 53.48 23.33
C ALA A 58 15.70 52.02 23.20
N CYS A 59 14.77 51.73 22.27
CA CYS A 59 14.39 50.34 21.97
C CYS A 59 15.57 49.56 21.39
N ALA A 60 16.36 50.18 20.49
CA ALA A 60 17.49 49.52 19.86
C ALA A 60 18.58 49.15 20.87
N SER A 61 18.88 50.03 21.83
CA SER A 61 19.87 49.77 22.89
C SER A 61 19.43 48.64 23.83
N VAL A 62 18.16 48.58 24.20
CA VAL A 62 17.58 47.48 25.01
C VAL A 62 17.65 46.16 24.26
N VAL A 63 17.36 46.16 22.96
CA VAL A 63 17.44 44.95 22.14
C VAL A 63 18.87 44.47 21.96
N GLU A 64 19.83 45.38 21.84
CA GLU A 64 21.25 45.06 21.65
C GLU A 64 21.90 44.49 22.91
N SER A 65 21.48 44.98 24.09
CA SER A 65 21.97 44.49 25.39
C SER A 65 21.46 43.08 25.73
N LEU A 66 20.41 42.57 25.07
CA LEU A 66 19.92 41.22 25.28
C LEU A 66 20.93 40.14 24.81
N PRO A 67 21.02 38.99 25.53
CA PRO A 67 21.84 37.85 25.09
C PRO A 67 21.46 37.33 23.70
N PRO A 68 22.42 36.84 22.88
CA PRO A 68 22.16 36.38 21.51
C PRO A 68 21.09 35.29 21.41
N ALA A 69 21.05 34.39 22.39
CA ALA A 69 20.03 33.34 22.48
C ALA A 69 18.62 33.91 22.71
N ARG A 70 18.48 34.99 23.50
CA ARG A 70 17.19 35.64 23.76
C ARG A 70 16.75 36.50 22.57
N ARG A 71 17.69 37.13 21.87
CA ARG A 71 17.44 37.82 20.59
C ARG A 71 16.89 36.88 19.51
N ALA A 72 17.38 35.63 19.47
CA ALA A 72 16.90 34.61 18.53
C ALA A 72 15.46 34.14 18.85
N VAL A 73 15.11 34.03 20.13
CA VAL A 73 13.76 33.61 20.59
C VAL A 73 12.73 34.73 20.46
N ALA A 74 13.13 35.99 20.64
CA ALA A 74 12.25 37.15 20.48
C ALA A 74 11.90 37.48 19.01
N GLY A 75 12.41 36.73 18.02
CA GLY A 75 12.03 36.90 16.61
C GLY A 75 12.52 38.22 15.98
N VAL A 76 13.42 38.94 16.65
CA VAL A 76 13.81 40.34 16.31
C VAL A 76 14.52 40.46 14.95
N ARG A 77 14.98 39.35 14.36
CA ARG A 77 15.50 39.29 12.98
C ARG A 77 15.14 37.98 12.28
N GLN A 78 13.85 37.65 12.17
CA GLN A 78 13.49 36.72 11.09
C GLN A 78 13.43 37.54 9.79
N SER A 79 14.56 37.61 9.06
CA SER A 79 14.58 38.35 7.79
C SER A 79 13.52 37.75 6.86
N ARG A 80 12.78 38.61 6.15
CA ARG A 80 11.77 38.20 5.16
C ARG A 80 12.34 37.16 4.18
N GLU A 81 13.63 37.26 3.87
CA GLU A 81 14.40 36.31 3.06
C GLU A 81 14.51 34.92 3.68
N ARG A 82 14.75 34.78 5.00
CA ARG A 82 14.76 33.47 5.67
C ARG A 82 13.37 32.84 5.69
N THR A 83 12.32 33.62 5.91
CA THR A 83 10.94 33.12 5.85
C THR A 83 10.57 32.68 4.43
N ILE A 84 10.96 33.45 3.40
CA ILE A 84 10.79 33.08 1.99
C ILE A 84 11.58 31.80 1.67
N LEU A 85 12.84 31.70 2.10
CA LEU A 85 13.66 30.50 1.91
C LEU A 85 13.03 29.27 2.54
N VAL A 86 12.51 29.38 3.76
CA VAL A 86 11.79 28.28 4.43
C VAL A 86 10.55 27.89 3.64
N ILE A 87 9.75 28.85 3.17
CA ILE A 87 8.55 28.58 2.37
C ILE A 87 8.92 27.93 1.03
N VAL A 88 9.96 28.41 0.35
CA VAL A 88 10.45 27.84 -0.92
C VAL A 88 10.99 26.43 -0.71
N LEU A 89 11.74 26.18 0.37
CA LEU A 89 12.17 24.83 0.75
C LEU A 89 10.99 23.93 1.07
N LEU A 90 9.94 24.46 1.71
CA LEU A 90 8.74 23.70 2.05
C LEU A 90 7.96 23.34 0.78
N ILE A 91 7.86 24.27 -0.18
CA ILE A 91 7.20 24.04 -1.48
C ILE A 91 8.01 23.05 -2.32
N LEU A 92 9.31 23.26 -2.50
CA LEU A 92 10.18 22.34 -3.24
C LEU A 92 10.24 20.96 -2.57
N GLY A 93 10.30 20.94 -1.24
CA GLY A 93 10.15 19.74 -0.44
C GLY A 93 8.83 19.06 -0.75
N ALA A 94 7.69 19.74 -0.61
CA ALA A 94 6.38 19.16 -0.89
C ALA A 94 6.25 18.66 -2.35
N VAL A 95 6.72 19.43 -3.33
CA VAL A 95 6.70 19.08 -4.75
C VAL A 95 7.53 17.82 -5.02
N ALA A 96 8.61 17.56 -4.28
CA ALA A 96 9.41 16.34 -4.40
C ALA A 96 8.84 15.17 -3.57
N TRP A 97 8.34 15.43 -2.35
CA TRP A 97 7.85 14.40 -1.43
C TRP A 97 6.48 13.84 -1.82
N VAL A 98 5.59 14.66 -2.40
CA VAL A 98 4.26 14.24 -2.85
C VAL A 98 4.34 13.14 -3.93
N PRO A 99 5.07 13.32 -5.06
CA PRO A 99 5.21 12.27 -6.07
C PRO A 99 6.01 11.07 -5.54
N LEU A 100 6.97 11.26 -4.63
CA LEU A 100 7.69 10.15 -3.99
C LEU A 100 6.73 9.28 -3.16
N ALA A 101 5.90 9.91 -2.32
CA ALA A 101 4.89 9.23 -1.52
C ALA A 101 3.83 8.56 -2.39
N ALA A 102 3.40 9.22 -3.47
CA ALA A 102 2.48 8.65 -4.45
C ALA A 102 3.09 7.43 -5.15
N GLY A 103 4.38 7.49 -5.53
CA GLY A 103 5.11 6.37 -6.11
C GLY A 103 5.20 5.17 -5.17
N LEU A 104 5.51 5.41 -3.90
CA LEU A 104 5.51 4.37 -2.85
C LEU A 104 4.13 3.75 -2.65
N ALA A 105 3.06 4.55 -2.65
CA ALA A 105 1.69 4.07 -2.57
C ALA A 105 1.29 3.23 -3.79
N LEU A 106 1.64 3.69 -5.00
CA LEU A 106 1.37 2.94 -6.24
C LEU A 106 2.15 1.63 -6.29
N LEU A 107 3.42 1.63 -5.85
CA LEU A 107 4.22 0.41 -5.74
C LEU A 107 3.58 -0.60 -4.78
N ALA A 108 3.07 -0.12 -3.65
CA ALA A 108 2.35 -0.96 -2.70
C ALA A 108 1.08 -1.59 -3.29
N VAL A 109 0.30 -0.80 -4.05
CA VAL A 109 -0.88 -1.29 -4.77
C VAL A 109 -0.47 -2.29 -5.86
N ALA A 110 0.63 -2.06 -6.57
CA ALA A 110 1.14 -2.96 -7.60
C ALA A 110 1.55 -4.32 -7.02
N VAL A 111 2.28 -4.33 -5.89
CA VAL A 111 2.64 -5.57 -5.18
C VAL A 111 1.39 -6.33 -4.74
N TYR A 112 0.41 -5.61 -4.19
CA TYR A 112 -0.88 -6.20 -3.81
C TYR A 112 -1.59 -6.83 -5.02
N ALA A 113 -1.69 -6.12 -6.14
CA ALA A 113 -2.30 -6.62 -7.37
C ALA A 113 -1.57 -7.87 -7.89
N MET A 114 -0.23 -7.85 -7.88
CA MET A 114 0.59 -8.99 -8.35
C MET A 114 0.30 -10.26 -7.55
N ILE A 115 0.14 -10.17 -6.23
CA ILE A 115 -0.22 -11.31 -5.38
C ILE A 115 -1.56 -11.91 -5.83
N TRP A 116 -2.56 -11.07 -6.10
CA TRP A 116 -3.87 -11.53 -6.58
C TRP A 116 -3.82 -12.09 -8.00
N CYS A 117 -2.99 -11.53 -8.89
CA CYS A 117 -2.78 -12.07 -10.22
C CYS A 117 -2.18 -13.49 -10.17
N VAL A 118 -1.21 -13.74 -9.28
CA VAL A 118 -0.64 -15.08 -9.09
C VAL A 118 -1.70 -16.06 -8.60
N ILE A 119 -2.52 -15.66 -7.62
CA ILE A 119 -3.64 -16.50 -7.15
C ILE A 119 -4.60 -16.80 -8.32
N ALA A 120 -5.01 -15.77 -9.08
CA ALA A 120 -5.91 -15.94 -10.21
C ALA A 120 -5.33 -16.89 -11.28
N ALA A 121 -4.05 -16.73 -11.65
CA ALA A 121 -3.40 -17.59 -12.63
C ALA A 121 -3.40 -19.07 -12.22
N VAL A 122 -3.11 -19.35 -10.93
CA VAL A 122 -3.16 -20.70 -10.37
C VAL A 122 -4.58 -21.30 -10.48
N TRP A 123 -5.61 -20.51 -10.16
CA TRP A 123 -7.00 -20.95 -10.27
C TRP A 123 -7.46 -21.15 -11.72
N VAL A 124 -6.97 -20.36 -12.67
CA VAL A 124 -7.26 -20.54 -14.09
C VAL A 124 -6.74 -21.90 -14.56
N VAL A 125 -5.50 -22.26 -14.21
CA VAL A 125 -4.92 -23.58 -14.55
C VAL A 125 -5.77 -24.72 -13.96
N ASP A 126 -6.18 -24.60 -12.70
CA ASP A 126 -7.01 -25.61 -12.03
C ASP A 126 -8.37 -25.79 -12.73
N VAL A 127 -9.04 -24.68 -13.05
CA VAL A 127 -10.31 -24.70 -13.80
C VAL A 127 -10.12 -25.31 -15.19
N THR A 128 -9.04 -24.99 -15.89
CA THR A 128 -8.76 -25.60 -17.20
C THR A 128 -8.62 -27.12 -17.08
N LEU A 129 -7.91 -27.63 -16.06
CA LEU A 129 -7.79 -29.07 -15.82
C LEU A 129 -9.16 -29.72 -15.55
N LEU A 130 -10.02 -29.08 -14.76
CA LEU A 130 -11.38 -29.57 -14.50
C LEU A 130 -12.24 -29.62 -15.78
N LEU A 131 -12.12 -28.61 -16.64
CA LEU A 131 -12.85 -28.55 -17.91
C LEU A 131 -12.41 -29.64 -18.90
N MET A 132 -11.17 -30.13 -18.81
CA MET A 132 -10.69 -31.23 -19.66
C MET A 132 -11.52 -32.51 -19.49
N GLY A 133 -12.14 -32.73 -18.33
CA GLY A 133 -13.06 -33.86 -18.14
C GLY A 133 -14.29 -33.76 -19.04
N GLY A 134 -14.88 -32.56 -19.14
CA GLY A 134 -16.02 -32.31 -20.01
C GLY A 134 -15.66 -32.40 -21.50
N VAL A 135 -14.49 -31.86 -21.88
CA VAL A 135 -13.96 -31.99 -23.25
C VAL A 135 -13.72 -33.46 -23.60
N GLY A 136 -13.18 -34.25 -22.68
CA GLY A 136 -12.98 -35.70 -22.87
C GLY A 136 -14.29 -36.45 -23.11
N ILE A 137 -15.35 -36.14 -22.35
CA ILE A 137 -16.68 -36.74 -22.55
C ILE A 137 -17.27 -36.34 -23.92
N ALA A 138 -17.12 -35.07 -24.31
CA ALA A 138 -17.58 -34.62 -25.64
C ALA A 138 -16.82 -35.35 -26.76
N ALA A 139 -15.51 -35.55 -26.61
CA ALA A 139 -14.69 -36.32 -27.54
C ALA A 139 -15.10 -37.80 -27.63
N LEU A 140 -15.56 -38.40 -26.52
CA LEU A 140 -16.14 -39.74 -26.56
C LEU A 140 -17.41 -39.79 -27.40
N VAL A 141 -18.34 -38.85 -27.16
CA VAL A 141 -19.62 -38.80 -27.91
C VAL A 141 -19.36 -38.64 -29.41
N GLU A 142 -18.48 -37.71 -29.79
CA GLU A 142 -18.12 -37.49 -31.19
C GLU A 142 -17.40 -38.69 -31.81
N GLY A 143 -16.49 -39.32 -31.06
CA GLY A 143 -15.82 -40.54 -31.53
C GLY A 143 -16.79 -41.70 -31.76
N LEU A 144 -17.84 -41.81 -30.96
CA LEU A 144 -18.88 -42.83 -31.14
C LEU A 144 -19.79 -42.53 -32.33
N THR A 145 -20.16 -41.27 -32.58
CA THR A 145 -21.01 -40.87 -33.73
C THR A 145 -20.27 -40.97 -35.05
N ALA A 146 -18.98 -40.64 -35.08
CA ALA A 146 -18.14 -40.67 -36.27
C ALA A 146 -17.55 -42.06 -36.61
N GLY A 147 -17.82 -43.08 -35.78
CA GLY A 147 -17.30 -44.44 -35.99
C GLY A 147 -15.82 -44.64 -35.63
N VAL A 148 -15.18 -43.64 -35.02
CA VAL A 148 -13.79 -43.66 -34.51
C VAL A 148 -13.76 -43.81 -32.99
N SER A 149 -14.46 -44.84 -32.50
CA SER A 149 -14.72 -45.06 -31.07
C SER A 149 -13.44 -45.21 -30.23
N LEU A 150 -12.41 -45.85 -30.76
CA LEU A 150 -11.11 -46.02 -30.10
C LEU A 150 -10.43 -44.68 -29.79
N THR A 151 -10.47 -43.71 -30.72
CA THR A 151 -9.89 -42.38 -30.51
C THR A 151 -10.73 -41.59 -29.50
N GLY A 152 -12.07 -41.68 -29.57
CA GLY A 152 -12.95 -41.04 -28.60
C GLY A 152 -12.74 -41.53 -27.16
N ILE A 153 -12.60 -42.85 -26.97
CA ILE A 153 -12.33 -43.46 -25.66
C ILE A 153 -10.96 -43.04 -25.12
N TYR A 154 -9.93 -43.01 -25.99
CA TYR A 154 -8.59 -42.56 -25.60
C TYR A 154 -8.59 -41.09 -25.16
N SER A 155 -9.18 -40.18 -25.95
CA SER A 155 -9.30 -38.76 -25.62
C SER A 155 -10.11 -38.51 -24.35
N CYS A 156 -11.16 -39.31 -24.11
CA CYS A 156 -11.92 -39.29 -22.87
C CYS A 156 -11.08 -39.73 -21.67
N GLY A 157 -10.31 -40.80 -21.82
CA GLY A 157 -9.37 -41.27 -20.79
C GLY A 157 -8.37 -40.19 -20.39
N VAL A 158 -7.77 -39.51 -21.37
CA VAL A 158 -6.85 -38.38 -21.14
C VAL A 158 -7.55 -37.20 -20.45
N GLY A 159 -8.74 -36.81 -20.92
CA GLY A 159 -9.51 -35.72 -20.31
C GLY A 159 -9.90 -35.99 -18.85
N LEU A 160 -10.32 -37.22 -18.55
CA LEU A 160 -10.65 -37.64 -17.17
C LEU A 160 -9.40 -37.73 -16.29
N LEU A 161 -8.26 -38.18 -16.82
CA LEU A 161 -6.99 -38.16 -16.09
C LEU A 161 -6.60 -36.74 -15.68
N LEU A 162 -6.63 -35.79 -16.62
CA LEU A 162 -6.32 -34.38 -16.35
C LEU A 162 -7.31 -33.75 -15.37
N CYS A 163 -8.60 -34.07 -15.50
CA CYS A 163 -9.63 -33.63 -14.55
C CYS A 163 -9.39 -34.18 -13.15
N GLY A 164 -9.05 -35.47 -13.02
CA GLY A 164 -8.67 -36.09 -11.75
C GLY A 164 -7.47 -35.39 -11.10
N VAL A 165 -6.46 -35.01 -11.89
CA VAL A 165 -5.33 -34.20 -11.41
C VAL A 165 -5.79 -32.82 -10.92
N GLY A 166 -6.67 -32.14 -11.66
CA GLY A 166 -7.26 -30.87 -11.21
C GLY A 166 -8.00 -31.00 -9.86
N ILE A 167 -8.85 -32.01 -9.70
CA ILE A 167 -9.56 -32.26 -8.44
C ILE A 167 -8.57 -32.52 -7.28
N ALA A 168 -7.45 -33.21 -7.55
CA ALA A 168 -6.41 -33.45 -6.53
C ALA A 168 -5.62 -32.19 -6.16
N LEU A 169 -5.46 -31.24 -7.10
CA LEU A 169 -4.73 -29.99 -6.89
C LEU A 169 -5.57 -28.92 -6.18
N MET A 170 -6.89 -28.92 -6.37
CA MET A 170 -7.82 -27.94 -5.78
C MET A 170 -7.59 -27.71 -4.26
N PRO A 171 -7.39 -28.74 -3.40
CA PRO A 171 -7.10 -28.53 -1.98
C PRO A 171 -5.76 -27.82 -1.75
N VAL A 172 -4.72 -28.18 -2.50
CA VAL A 172 -3.39 -27.58 -2.40
C VAL A 172 -3.43 -26.11 -2.81
N MET A 173 -4.12 -25.79 -3.90
CA MET A 173 -4.25 -24.41 -4.39
C MET A 173 -5.03 -23.53 -3.42
N ALA A 174 -6.06 -24.07 -2.80
CA ALA A 174 -6.83 -23.37 -1.79
C ALA A 174 -6.06 -23.17 -0.47
N MET A 175 -5.16 -24.08 -0.07
CA MET A 175 -4.21 -23.84 1.02
C MET A 175 -3.24 -22.70 0.70
N CYS A 176 -2.60 -22.76 -0.47
CA CYS A 176 -1.67 -21.73 -0.93
C CYS A 176 -2.36 -20.36 -0.96
N SER A 177 -3.55 -20.29 -1.56
CA SER A 177 -4.37 -19.07 -1.60
C SER A 177 -4.68 -18.54 -0.20
N GLY A 178 -4.96 -19.43 0.76
CA GLY A 178 -5.18 -19.07 2.15
C GLY A 178 -3.94 -18.49 2.85
N GLN A 179 -2.75 -19.03 2.57
CA GLN A 179 -1.48 -18.48 3.08
C GLN A 179 -1.15 -17.12 2.46
N LEU A 180 -1.31 -16.99 1.14
CA LEU A 180 -1.12 -15.74 0.41
C LEU A 180 -2.09 -14.67 0.90
N ALA A 181 -3.38 -14.99 1.10
CA ALA A 181 -4.35 -14.05 1.67
C ALA A 181 -3.97 -13.57 3.09
N ARG A 182 -3.39 -14.46 3.91
CA ARG A 182 -2.86 -14.08 5.24
C ARG A 182 -1.65 -13.16 5.13
N LEU A 183 -0.74 -13.41 4.19
CA LEU A 183 0.41 -12.54 3.91
C LEU A 183 -0.05 -11.17 3.42
N THR A 184 -1.03 -11.13 2.51
CA THR A 184 -1.68 -9.91 2.04
C THR A 184 -2.31 -9.13 3.19
N GLY A 185 -3.02 -9.80 4.09
CA GLY A 185 -3.59 -9.14 5.29
C GLY A 185 -2.53 -8.61 6.26
N LYS A 186 -1.36 -9.24 6.37
CA LYS A 186 -0.22 -8.69 7.13
C LYS A 186 0.38 -7.47 6.42
N TYR A 187 0.59 -7.56 5.11
CA TYR A 187 1.12 -6.47 4.29
C TYR A 187 0.21 -5.24 4.31
N ALA A 188 -1.10 -5.41 4.14
CA ALA A 188 -2.08 -4.34 4.21
C ALA A 188 -2.12 -3.67 5.60
N ARG A 189 -1.97 -4.45 6.69
CA ARG A 189 -1.86 -3.91 8.05
C ARG A 189 -0.58 -3.12 8.26
N TRP A 190 0.55 -3.62 7.76
CA TRP A 190 1.83 -2.93 7.81
C TRP A 190 1.78 -1.60 7.04
N LEU A 191 1.19 -1.60 5.85
CA LEU A 191 0.93 -0.39 5.05
C LEU A 191 0.03 0.60 5.78
N LYS A 192 -1.11 0.14 6.31
CA LYS A 192 -2.04 0.97 7.08
C LYS A 192 -1.31 1.59 8.27
N HIS A 193 -0.51 0.81 8.98
CA HIS A 193 0.24 1.30 10.13
C HIS A 193 1.29 2.35 9.73
N PHE A 194 2.00 2.16 8.62
CA PHE A 194 2.96 3.15 8.11
C PHE A 194 2.27 4.47 7.70
N PHE A 195 1.18 4.40 6.93
CA PHE A 195 0.48 5.59 6.45
C PHE A 195 -0.39 6.27 7.52
N VAL A 196 -1.12 5.50 8.35
CA VAL A 196 -2.00 6.05 9.40
C VAL A 196 -1.21 6.61 10.56
N ARG A 197 -0.09 5.98 10.95
CA ARG A 197 0.81 6.55 11.97
C ARG A 197 1.39 7.88 11.51
N VAL A 198 1.78 7.98 10.24
CA VAL A 198 2.28 9.23 9.64
C VAL A 198 1.19 10.29 9.53
N ALA A 199 -0.08 9.91 9.34
CA ALA A 199 -1.19 10.85 9.16
C ALA A 199 -1.90 11.30 10.45
N ARG A 200 -1.92 10.50 11.54
CA ARG A 200 -2.79 10.77 12.71
C ARG A 200 -2.12 10.88 14.07
N GLY A 201 -0.84 10.55 14.24
CA GLY A 201 -0.26 10.45 15.58
C GLY A 201 -0.96 9.39 16.45
N ASP A 202 -0.46 9.16 17.66
CA ASP A 202 -0.63 7.98 18.53
C ASP A 202 -2.06 7.51 18.93
N GLN A 203 -3.14 8.07 18.37
CA GLN A 203 -4.52 7.83 18.82
C GLN A 203 -5.27 6.66 18.11
N ALA A 204 -4.61 5.90 17.22
CA ALA A 204 -5.31 4.94 16.36
C ALA A 204 -5.59 3.55 16.98
N ASP A 205 -5.09 3.26 18.19
CA ASP A 205 -5.09 1.89 18.73
C ASP A 205 -6.35 1.51 19.53
N ALA A 206 -7.29 2.43 19.73
CA ALA A 206 -8.54 2.17 20.46
C ALA A 206 -9.69 1.78 19.52
N GLY A 207 -9.88 0.49 19.24
CA GLY A 207 -11.22 -0.03 18.94
C GLY A 207 -11.47 -0.76 17.61
N TYR A 208 -10.45 -1.26 16.90
CA TYR A 208 -10.69 -2.13 15.74
C TYR A 208 -10.53 -3.62 16.08
N GLN A 209 -11.65 -4.32 16.27
CA GLN A 209 -11.66 -5.79 16.25
C GLN A 209 -11.75 -6.28 14.80
N PRO A 210 -10.75 -7.01 14.28
CA PRO A 210 -10.83 -7.55 12.93
C PRO A 210 -11.91 -8.63 12.86
N ALA A 211 -12.69 -8.65 11.78
CA ALA A 211 -13.53 -9.79 11.46
C ALA A 211 -12.67 -11.06 11.48
N HIS A 212 -13.08 -12.03 12.30
CA HIS A 212 -12.45 -13.33 12.33
C HIS A 212 -12.65 -13.97 10.95
N VAL A 213 -11.68 -13.81 10.05
CA VAL A 213 -11.58 -14.63 8.84
C VAL A 213 -11.12 -16.00 9.31
N GLY A 214 -11.98 -16.67 10.09
CA GLY A 214 -11.78 -18.04 10.54
C GLY A 214 -11.68 -18.85 9.28
N SER A 215 -10.44 -19.20 8.91
CA SER A 215 -10.14 -19.77 7.60
C SER A 215 -11.09 -20.93 7.40
N TRP A 216 -11.98 -20.82 6.41
CA TRP A 216 -12.93 -21.85 6.04
C TRP A 216 -12.29 -23.26 6.07
N TRP A 217 -11.01 -23.32 5.71
CA TRP A 217 -10.08 -24.44 5.84
C TRP A 217 -9.98 -25.13 7.21
N GLN A 218 -9.93 -24.40 8.33
CA GLN A 218 -9.90 -25.01 9.67
C GLN A 218 -11.24 -25.66 10.02
N ARG A 219 -12.35 -25.14 9.49
CA ARG A 219 -13.68 -25.73 9.68
C ARG A 219 -13.90 -26.96 8.79
N ASN A 220 -13.29 -26.97 7.60
CA ASN A 220 -13.45 -28.03 6.60
C ASN A 220 -12.19 -28.88 6.40
N ALA A 221 -11.36 -29.07 7.43
CA ALA A 221 -10.15 -29.90 7.34
C ALA A 221 -10.44 -31.37 6.92
N GLY A 222 -11.68 -31.84 7.14
CA GLY A 222 -12.15 -33.15 6.69
C GLY A 222 -12.49 -33.24 5.20
N PHE A 223 -12.54 -32.11 4.47
CA PHE A 223 -12.97 -32.07 3.05
C PHE A 223 -11.91 -32.61 2.08
N TRP A 224 -10.64 -32.72 2.48
CA TRP A 224 -9.56 -33.04 1.53
C TRP A 224 -9.54 -34.53 1.21
N LYS A 225 -9.90 -35.37 2.18
CA LYS A 225 -9.99 -36.83 2.01
C LYS A 225 -11.03 -37.23 0.94
N PRO A 226 -12.29 -36.77 0.97
CA PRO A 226 -13.24 -37.09 -0.08
C PRO A 226 -12.84 -36.52 -1.44
N CYS A 227 -12.26 -35.31 -1.50
CA CYS A 227 -11.74 -34.78 -2.77
C CYS A 227 -10.63 -35.65 -3.37
N LEU A 228 -9.67 -36.09 -2.56
CA LEU A 228 -8.60 -36.97 -3.02
C LEU A 228 -9.11 -38.36 -3.44
N LEU A 229 -10.13 -38.88 -2.74
CA LEU A 229 -10.79 -40.13 -3.14
C LEU A 229 -11.51 -39.98 -4.49
N VAL A 230 -12.26 -38.90 -4.69
CA VAL A 230 -12.94 -38.62 -5.96
C VAL A 230 -11.91 -38.42 -7.08
N ALA A 231 -10.85 -37.64 -6.82
CA ALA A 231 -9.76 -37.45 -7.76
C ALA A 231 -9.11 -38.77 -8.17
N LEU A 232 -8.81 -39.64 -7.20
CA LEU A 232 -8.24 -40.96 -7.43
C LEU A 232 -9.17 -41.82 -8.29
N VAL A 233 -10.48 -41.86 -7.98
CA VAL A 233 -11.45 -42.65 -8.76
C VAL A 233 -11.55 -42.12 -10.20
N VAL A 234 -11.68 -40.80 -10.38
CA VAL A 234 -11.79 -40.17 -11.70
C VAL A 234 -10.52 -40.41 -12.53
N ALA A 235 -9.34 -40.22 -11.93
CA ALA A 235 -8.07 -40.49 -12.58
C ALA A 235 -7.89 -41.98 -12.90
N ALA A 236 -8.28 -42.90 -11.99
CA ALA A 236 -8.19 -44.33 -12.23
C ALA A 236 -9.09 -44.77 -13.38
N VAL A 237 -10.33 -44.26 -13.46
CA VAL A 237 -11.23 -44.53 -14.58
C VAL A 237 -10.62 -44.04 -15.89
N GLY A 238 -10.11 -42.80 -15.92
CA GLY A 238 -9.45 -42.26 -17.11
C GLY A 238 -8.23 -43.08 -17.54
N GLY A 239 -7.39 -43.49 -16.58
CA GLY A 239 -6.20 -44.32 -16.81
C GLY A 239 -6.53 -45.72 -17.31
N VAL A 240 -7.58 -46.34 -16.78
CA VAL A 240 -8.05 -47.65 -17.26
C VAL A 240 -8.56 -47.57 -18.69
N LEU A 241 -9.37 -46.55 -19.02
CA LEU A 241 -9.83 -46.31 -20.40
C LEU A 241 -8.66 -46.10 -21.36
N MET A 242 -7.67 -45.30 -20.95
CA MET A 242 -6.45 -45.06 -21.73
C MET A 242 -5.65 -46.35 -21.93
N LEU A 243 -5.47 -47.15 -20.88
CA LEU A 243 -4.73 -48.41 -20.93
C LEU A 243 -5.41 -49.45 -21.83
N ILE A 244 -6.74 -49.57 -21.76
CA ILE A 244 -7.52 -50.46 -22.64
C ILE A 244 -7.32 -50.06 -24.11
N CYS A 245 -7.39 -48.77 -24.43
CA CYS A 245 -7.12 -48.27 -25.78
C CYS A 245 -5.67 -48.52 -26.22
N LEU A 246 -4.69 -48.30 -25.34
CA LEU A 246 -3.28 -48.56 -25.66
C LEU A 246 -3.02 -50.04 -25.95
N ILE A 247 -3.63 -50.94 -25.18
CA ILE A 247 -3.54 -52.39 -25.42
C ILE A 247 -4.21 -52.75 -26.76
N ALA A 248 -5.38 -52.18 -27.06
CA ALA A 248 -6.10 -52.42 -28.31
C ALA A 248 -5.34 -51.91 -29.55
N CYS A 249 -4.52 -50.87 -29.41
CA CYS A 249 -3.72 -50.29 -30.49
C CYS A 249 -2.24 -50.74 -30.48
N GLY A 250 -1.88 -51.74 -29.67
CA GLY A 250 -0.50 -52.25 -29.62
C GLY A 250 0.52 -51.21 -29.16
N PHE A 251 0.14 -50.32 -28.24
CA PHE A 251 0.95 -49.21 -27.71
C PHE A 251 1.39 -48.17 -28.74
N ASN A 252 0.75 -48.11 -29.92
CA ASN A 252 1.03 -47.09 -30.92
C ASN A 252 -0.14 -46.09 -31.04
N PRO A 253 -0.19 -45.02 -30.23
CA PRO A 253 -1.29 -44.06 -30.26
C PRO A 253 -1.40 -43.30 -31.60
N ARG A 254 -0.37 -43.34 -32.45
CA ARG A 254 -0.39 -42.73 -33.79
C ARG A 254 -1.21 -43.53 -34.81
N SER A 255 -1.59 -44.77 -34.50
CA SER A 255 -2.48 -45.55 -35.36
C SER A 255 -3.95 -45.15 -35.22
N LEU A 256 -4.27 -44.26 -34.27
CA LEU A 256 -5.62 -43.79 -34.05
C LEU A 256 -6.02 -42.77 -35.11
N PRO A 257 -7.20 -42.92 -35.76
CA PRO A 257 -7.71 -41.92 -36.68
C PRO A 257 -8.02 -40.61 -35.96
N VAL A 258 -7.77 -39.49 -36.63
CA VAL A 258 -8.00 -38.13 -36.10
C VAL A 258 -9.50 -37.92 -35.86
N LEU A 259 -9.84 -37.37 -34.69
CA LEU A 259 -11.23 -37.00 -34.39
C LEU A 259 -11.70 -35.85 -35.30
N PRO A 260 -12.98 -35.85 -35.72
CA PRO A 260 -13.57 -34.66 -36.35
C PRO A 260 -13.39 -33.44 -35.44
N GLU A 261 -13.25 -32.25 -36.01
CA GLU A 261 -13.12 -31.02 -35.21
C GLU A 261 -14.34 -30.86 -34.29
N LEU A 262 -14.08 -30.80 -32.98
CA LEU A 262 -15.13 -30.54 -32.00
C LEU A 262 -15.55 -29.07 -32.10
N HIS A 263 -16.71 -28.85 -32.70
CA HIS A 263 -17.36 -27.55 -32.79
C HIS A 263 -18.15 -27.28 -31.51
N VAL A 264 -17.49 -26.72 -30.50
CA VAL A 264 -18.11 -26.37 -29.22
C VAL A 264 -18.29 -24.85 -29.18
N TRP A 265 -19.52 -24.36 -29.33
CA TRP A 265 -19.89 -22.94 -29.24
C TRP A 265 -19.06 -21.99 -30.14
N GLY A 266 -18.78 -22.40 -31.38
CA GLY A 266 -18.04 -21.58 -32.36
C GLY A 266 -16.52 -21.60 -32.21
N VAL A 267 -15.99 -22.34 -31.24
CA VAL A 267 -14.56 -22.64 -31.12
C VAL A 267 -14.29 -24.02 -31.72
N SER A 268 -13.44 -24.06 -32.74
CA SER A 268 -12.89 -25.31 -33.28
C SER A 268 -11.79 -25.80 -32.36
N VAL A 269 -12.02 -26.91 -31.66
CA VAL A 269 -10.98 -27.58 -30.86
C VAL A 269 -10.45 -28.77 -31.63
N GLY A 270 -9.29 -28.60 -32.26
CA GLY A 270 -8.52 -29.69 -32.85
C GLY A 270 -7.85 -30.53 -31.77
N LEU A 271 -8.44 -31.67 -31.40
CA LEU A 271 -7.86 -32.63 -30.47
C LEU A 271 -6.86 -33.56 -31.19
N ASP A 272 -5.80 -33.00 -31.77
CA ASP A 272 -4.66 -33.80 -32.27
C ASP A 272 -3.70 -34.13 -31.11
N LEU A 273 -4.22 -34.84 -30.11
CA LEU A 273 -3.46 -35.22 -28.91
C LEU A 273 -2.25 -36.10 -29.25
N ALA A 274 -2.29 -36.85 -30.36
CA ALA A 274 -1.18 -37.66 -30.84
C ALA A 274 0.02 -36.81 -31.31
N HIS A 275 -0.24 -35.67 -31.96
CA HIS A 275 0.78 -34.70 -32.32
C HIS A 275 1.34 -33.96 -31.09
N TRP A 276 0.49 -33.55 -30.14
CA TRP A 276 0.93 -32.81 -28.94
C TRP A 276 1.77 -33.65 -27.98
N VAL A 277 1.43 -34.93 -27.78
CA VAL A 277 2.22 -35.84 -26.93
C VAL A 277 3.62 -36.11 -27.50
N ALA A 278 3.80 -36.02 -28.82
CA ALA A 278 5.10 -36.18 -29.48
C ALA A 278 6.05 -34.98 -29.31
N HIS A 279 5.55 -33.81 -28.90
CA HIS A 279 6.38 -32.63 -28.63
C HIS A 279 6.86 -32.56 -27.17
N ILE A 280 6.35 -33.42 -26.29
CA ILE A 280 6.61 -33.42 -24.85
C ILE A 280 7.58 -34.56 -24.43
N GLY A 281 7.85 -35.53 -25.32
CA GLY A 281 8.87 -36.58 -25.15
C GLY A 281 10.14 -36.26 -25.93
#